data_AF-A0A067D109-F1
#
_entry.id   AF-A0A067D109-F1
#
_cell.length_a   1.000
_cell.length_b   1.000
_cell.length_c   1.000
_cell.angle_alpha   90.00
_cell.angle_beta   90.00
_cell.angle_gamma   90.00
#
_symmetry.space_group_name_H-M   'P 1'
#
loop_
_entity.id
_entity.type
_entity.pdbx_description
1 polymer ?
#
loop_
_entity_poly.entity_id
_entity_poly.type
_entity_poly.pdbx_seq_one_letter_code
_entity_poly.pdbx_strand_id
1 'polypeptide(L)'
;MAKKGSKKAKSGDSLAVVGRSVSKLVSAEAASEMEILNTPVMSARRDDDAHDDDDASDDDDDEEEIERRLVEEMQSKAAAETSAIYNKDAMLRLANELDLKQKFAWTETLDTCKVPLELSNAHDDLKREVAFYNQTLGSVKDAKARLLKEKLPYKRPDDYFAEMLKSDAHMARVKDKLIYEQKKIAAVEERKKSQAHKKVAKELQTQKTKQRLQEKNDTLDAVKQWKKRKNTNNSGGTVVEDDDGSFDKMLDGAANKRKRDGDDGRDAKRPKVNKKREVANKKWGSGGKTRADKKNSKKSTNDMSSFSRARNNEGVGKRNAAPKGGKRPGKMARSKTNQKRGRK
;
A
#
# COMPACT_ATOMS: atom_id res chain seq x y z
N MET A 1 -57.19 -32.40 35.18
CA MET A 1 -56.27 -32.88 36.24
C MET A 1 -54.83 -32.49 35.87
N ALA A 2 -54.07 -32.01 36.86
CA ALA A 2 -52.60 -31.82 36.93
C ALA A 2 -51.92 -30.83 35.94
N LYS A 3 -51.53 -29.62 36.36
CA LYS A 3 -50.24 -29.18 37.01
C LYS A 3 -49.07 -29.04 36.01
N LYS A 4 -48.71 -27.80 35.64
CA LYS A 4 -47.67 -26.90 36.21
C LYS A 4 -46.27 -27.11 35.61
N GLY A 5 -45.68 -26.02 35.09
CA GLY A 5 -44.26 -25.95 34.72
C GLY A 5 -43.82 -24.58 34.20
N SER A 6 -43.70 -23.61 35.10
CA SER A 6 -43.17 -22.26 34.85
C SER A 6 -41.65 -22.26 34.64
N LYS A 7 -41.13 -21.56 33.62
CA LYS A 7 -39.82 -20.89 33.70
C LYS A 7 -39.89 -19.51 33.06
N LYS A 8 -39.68 -18.51 33.90
CA LYS A 8 -39.61 -17.07 33.63
C LYS A 8 -38.14 -16.74 33.39
N ALA A 9 -37.76 -16.30 32.18
CA ALA A 9 -36.43 -15.77 31.90
C ALA A 9 -36.50 -14.24 31.76
N LYS A 10 -35.57 -13.57 32.44
CA LYS A 10 -35.48 -12.13 32.62
C LYS A 10 -34.88 -11.44 31.39
N SER A 11 -35.48 -10.28 31.08
CA SER A 11 -34.90 -9.03 30.55
C SER A 11 -33.45 -9.07 30.03
N GLY A 12 -33.31 -8.86 28.72
CA GLY A 12 -32.09 -8.38 28.08
C GLY A 12 -32.40 -7.13 27.27
N ASP A 13 -31.77 -6.04 27.64
CA ASP A 13 -31.89 -4.67 27.15
C ASP A 13 -31.50 -4.58 25.66
N SER A 14 -32.48 -4.41 24.76
CA SER A 14 -32.23 -4.18 23.34
C SER A 14 -31.87 -2.71 23.10
N LEU A 15 -30.59 -2.39 23.28
CA LEU A 15 -30.04 -1.09 22.91
C LEU A 15 -30.24 -0.86 21.41
N ALA A 16 -31.04 0.15 21.09
CA ALA A 16 -31.19 0.68 19.75
C ALA A 16 -29.82 1.15 19.22
N VAL A 17 -29.27 0.42 18.25
CA VAL A 17 -28.13 0.88 17.45
C VAL A 17 -28.65 1.96 16.52
N VAL A 18 -28.40 3.22 16.90
CA VAL A 18 -28.62 4.39 16.06
C VAL A 18 -27.78 4.23 14.80
N GLY A 19 -28.45 3.91 13.69
CA GLY A 19 -27.87 3.83 12.36
C GLY A 19 -27.29 5.18 11.97
N ARG A 20 -25.96 5.29 12.04
CA ARG A 20 -25.22 6.42 11.51
C ARG A 20 -25.03 6.18 10.02
N SER A 21 -25.68 7.01 9.22
CA SER A 21 -25.66 7.01 7.76
C SER A 21 -24.24 6.94 7.18
N VAL A 22 -24.01 5.90 6.38
CA VAL A 22 -22.74 5.58 5.70
C VAL A 22 -22.64 6.35 4.37
N SER A 23 -22.97 7.64 4.39
CA SER A 23 -22.96 8.46 3.17
C SER A 23 -21.59 9.11 2.99
N LYS A 24 -20.86 8.69 1.95
CA LYS A 24 -19.55 9.16 1.47
C LYS A 24 -18.30 8.47 2.07
N LEU A 25 -18.21 7.17 1.85
CA LEU A 25 -16.92 6.55 1.54
C LEU A 25 -16.97 6.15 0.06
N VAL A 26 -16.21 6.86 -0.77
CA VAL A 26 -16.04 6.51 -2.19
C VAL A 26 -15.38 5.13 -2.25
N SER A 27 -15.99 4.21 -3.00
CA SER A 27 -15.47 2.85 -3.22
C SER A 27 -14.04 2.93 -3.73
N ALA A 28 -13.16 2.04 -3.26
CA ALA A 28 -11.78 1.97 -3.69
C ALA A 28 -11.64 1.81 -5.22
N GLU A 29 -12.67 1.25 -5.85
CA GLU A 29 -12.82 1.08 -7.30
C GLU A 29 -12.91 2.41 -8.06
N ALA A 30 -13.71 3.35 -7.55
CA ALA A 30 -13.84 4.68 -8.16
C ALA A 30 -12.57 5.55 -7.99
N ALA A 31 -11.73 5.22 -6.99
CA ALA A 31 -10.43 5.88 -6.82
C ALA A 31 -9.37 5.34 -7.80
N SER A 32 -9.45 4.07 -8.21
CA SER A 32 -8.56 3.50 -9.23
C SER A 32 -8.90 3.97 -10.65
N GLU A 33 -10.17 4.15 -10.98
CA GLU A 33 -10.59 4.63 -12.32
C GLU A 33 -10.11 6.06 -12.61
N MET A 34 -10.10 6.94 -11.60
CA MET A 34 -9.57 8.31 -11.73
C MET A 34 -8.04 8.35 -11.89
N GLU A 35 -7.31 7.31 -11.48
CA GLU A 35 -5.85 7.25 -11.57
C GLU A 35 -5.36 6.75 -12.94
N ILE A 36 -6.18 5.97 -13.65
CA ILE A 36 -5.91 5.47 -15.02
C ILE A 36 -6.06 6.60 -16.06
N LEU A 37 -6.96 7.56 -15.82
CA LEU A 37 -7.19 8.71 -16.71
C LEU A 37 -6.08 9.78 -16.68
N ASN A 38 -5.14 9.72 -15.74
CA ASN A 38 -4.12 10.77 -15.53
C ASN A 38 -2.68 10.35 -15.87
N THR A 39 -2.47 9.20 -16.49
CA THR A 39 -1.15 8.84 -17.04
C THR A 39 -0.99 9.39 -18.47
N PRO A 40 0.00 10.24 -18.75
CA PRO A 40 0.25 10.74 -20.10
C PRO A 40 0.73 9.60 -21.00
N VAL A 41 -0.01 9.32 -22.08
CA VAL A 41 0.41 8.44 -23.18
C VAL A 41 1.65 9.05 -23.82
N MET A 42 2.80 8.39 -23.66
CA MET A 42 4.01 8.71 -24.42
C MET A 42 3.77 8.35 -25.88
N SER A 43 3.77 9.39 -26.71
CA SER A 43 3.52 9.36 -28.15
C SER A 43 4.56 8.56 -28.92
N ALA A 44 4.07 7.68 -29.79
CA ALA A 44 4.83 7.05 -30.86
C ALA A 44 5.36 8.13 -31.81
N ARG A 45 6.69 8.26 -31.91
CA ARG A 45 7.36 8.99 -32.99
C ARG A 45 7.38 8.10 -34.22
N ARG A 46 6.83 8.60 -35.33
CA ARG A 46 7.06 8.11 -36.69
C ARG A 46 8.29 8.85 -37.21
N ASP A 47 9.31 8.11 -37.64
CA ASP A 47 10.36 8.66 -38.49
C ASP A 47 10.02 8.20 -39.93
N ASP A 48 9.65 9.17 -40.75
CA ASP A 48 9.63 9.09 -42.21
C ASP A 48 11.07 9.28 -42.69
N ASP A 49 11.62 8.34 -43.45
CA ASP A 49 12.80 8.57 -44.28
C ASP A 49 12.54 7.96 -45.66
N ALA A 50 12.37 8.85 -46.63
CA ALA A 50 12.12 8.55 -48.03
C ALA A 50 13.47 8.38 -48.73
N HIS A 51 13.67 7.23 -49.38
CA HIS A 51 14.67 7.09 -50.43
C HIS A 51 14.03 6.38 -51.63
N ASP A 52 13.90 7.20 -52.67
CA ASP A 52 13.55 6.90 -54.05
C ASP A 52 14.76 6.22 -54.72
N ASP A 53 14.55 5.09 -55.40
CA ASP A 53 15.41 4.60 -56.47
C ASP A 53 14.57 3.70 -57.38
N ASP A 54 14.32 4.21 -58.58
CA ASP A 54 13.76 3.51 -59.74
C ASP A 54 14.73 2.43 -60.24
N ASP A 55 14.26 1.20 -60.43
CA ASP A 55 14.75 0.35 -61.51
C ASP A 55 13.61 -0.57 -62.00
N ALA A 56 13.07 -0.22 -63.17
CA ALA A 56 12.04 -0.99 -63.86
C ALA A 56 12.72 -2.02 -64.76
N SER A 57 12.64 -3.30 -64.40
CA SER A 57 13.03 -4.41 -65.27
C SER A 57 11.94 -5.48 -65.35
N ASP A 58 11.11 -5.39 -66.40
CA ASP A 58 10.65 -6.47 -67.30
C ASP A 58 10.30 -7.90 -66.76
N ASP A 59 9.88 -8.06 -65.50
CA ASP A 59 9.47 -9.36 -64.89
C ASP A 59 7.96 -9.43 -64.51
N ASP A 60 7.16 -8.40 -64.82
CA ASP A 60 5.75 -8.28 -64.38
C ASP A 60 4.83 -9.40 -64.90
N ASP A 61 5.09 -9.96 -66.09
CA ASP A 61 4.20 -10.96 -66.69
C ASP A 61 4.27 -12.34 -66.01
N ASP A 62 5.43 -12.74 -65.49
CA ASP A 62 5.63 -14.03 -64.80
C ASP A 62 5.11 -13.98 -63.35
N GLU A 63 5.23 -12.83 -62.68
CA GLU A 63 4.71 -12.63 -61.31
C GLU A 63 3.18 -12.63 -61.28
N GLU A 64 2.52 -11.99 -62.26
CA GLU A 64 1.06 -12.00 -62.36
C GLU A 64 0.47 -13.40 -62.61
N GLU A 65 1.15 -14.26 -63.38
CA GLU A 65 0.68 -15.63 -63.63
C GLU A 65 0.86 -16.52 -62.38
N ILE A 66 1.92 -16.30 -61.61
CA ILE A 66 2.14 -16.95 -60.31
C ILE A 66 1.08 -16.49 -59.30
N GLU A 67 0.76 -15.20 -59.24
CA GLU A 67 -0.28 -14.66 -58.37
C GLU A 67 -1.68 -15.19 -58.74
N ARG A 68 -2.03 -15.22 -60.03
CA ARG A 68 -3.29 -15.80 -60.51
C ARG A 68 -3.43 -17.27 -60.13
N ARG A 69 -2.35 -18.06 -60.30
CA ARG A 69 -2.32 -19.48 -59.92
C ARG A 69 -2.42 -19.68 -58.41
N LEU A 70 -1.78 -18.81 -57.62
CA LEU A 70 -1.86 -18.84 -56.17
C LEU A 70 -3.28 -18.50 -55.69
N VAL A 71 -3.93 -17.51 -56.30
CA VAL A 71 -5.32 -17.13 -56.01
C VAL A 71 -6.28 -18.24 -56.40
N GLU A 72 -6.09 -18.90 -57.54
CA GLU A 72 -6.92 -20.01 -57.99
C GLU A 72 -6.72 -21.27 -57.13
N GLU A 73 -5.49 -21.51 -56.64
CA GLU A 73 -5.20 -22.54 -55.63
C GLU A 73 -5.84 -22.18 -54.26
N MET A 74 -5.84 -20.90 -53.87
CA MET A 74 -6.48 -20.43 -52.63
C MET A 74 -8.00 -20.52 -52.72
N GLN A 75 -8.57 -20.19 -53.88
CA GLN A 75 -10.00 -20.26 -54.17
C GLN A 75 -10.49 -21.70 -54.33
N SER A 76 -9.70 -22.61 -54.88
CA SER A 76 -10.03 -24.05 -54.94
C SER A 76 -9.90 -24.74 -53.58
N LYS A 77 -8.94 -24.33 -52.75
CA LYS A 77 -8.87 -24.74 -51.32
C LYS A 77 -10.01 -24.15 -50.48
N ALA A 78 -10.47 -22.94 -50.79
CA ALA A 78 -11.64 -22.33 -50.16
C ALA A 78 -12.97 -22.93 -50.67
N ALA A 79 -13.07 -23.29 -51.95
CA ALA A 79 -14.22 -23.98 -52.52
C ALA A 79 -14.31 -25.45 -52.11
N ALA A 80 -13.17 -26.04 -51.69
CA ALA A 80 -13.12 -27.26 -50.89
C ALA A 80 -13.48 -27.01 -49.41
N GLU A 81 -14.35 -26.04 -49.14
CA GLU A 81 -15.22 -26.03 -47.96
C GLU A 81 -16.01 -27.34 -47.96
N THR A 82 -15.38 -28.37 -47.38
CA THR A 82 -16.03 -29.62 -47.04
C THR A 82 -17.24 -29.24 -46.20
N SER A 83 -18.44 -29.38 -46.76
CA SER A 83 -19.65 -29.43 -45.95
C SER A 83 -19.40 -30.53 -44.93
N ALA A 84 -19.11 -30.14 -43.69
CA ALA A 84 -18.77 -31.06 -42.62
C ALA A 84 -20.06 -31.79 -42.24
N ILE A 85 -20.45 -32.77 -43.06
CA ILE A 85 -21.50 -33.72 -42.75
C ILE A 85 -21.02 -34.44 -41.50
N TYR A 86 -21.71 -34.20 -40.38
CA TYR A 86 -21.40 -34.77 -39.09
C TYR A 86 -21.53 -36.30 -39.15
N ASN A 87 -20.45 -36.99 -39.49
CA ASN A 87 -20.38 -38.45 -39.56
C ASN A 87 -20.00 -39.03 -38.19
N LYS A 88 -21.02 -39.17 -37.33
CA LYS A 88 -20.87 -39.68 -35.96
C LYS A 88 -20.23 -41.08 -35.92
N ASP A 89 -20.59 -41.96 -36.85
CA ASP A 89 -20.14 -43.35 -36.84
C ASP A 89 -18.65 -43.47 -37.18
N ALA A 90 -18.18 -42.69 -38.15
CA ALA A 90 -16.75 -42.62 -38.47
C ALA A 90 -15.95 -42.03 -37.30
N MET A 91 -16.45 -40.97 -36.65
CA MET A 91 -15.80 -40.38 -35.47
C MET A 91 -15.68 -41.36 -34.30
N LEU A 92 -16.73 -42.15 -34.03
CA LEU A 92 -16.69 -43.15 -32.96
C LEU A 92 -15.71 -44.30 -33.27
N ARG A 93 -15.62 -44.73 -34.54
CA ARG A 93 -14.64 -45.74 -34.96
C ARG A 93 -13.21 -45.24 -34.74
N LEU A 94 -12.90 -44.02 -35.18
CA LEU A 94 -11.59 -43.40 -34.97
C LEU A 94 -11.29 -43.18 -33.49
N ALA A 95 -12.27 -42.73 -32.70
CA ALA A 95 -12.09 -42.54 -31.26
C ALA A 95 -11.72 -43.86 -30.55
N ASN A 96 -12.35 -44.98 -30.93
CA ASN A 96 -12.05 -46.29 -30.38
C ASN A 96 -10.67 -46.81 -30.84
N GLU A 97 -10.29 -46.54 -32.08
CA GLU A 97 -8.97 -46.92 -32.61
C GLU A 97 -7.84 -46.18 -31.89
N LEU A 98 -8.05 -44.89 -31.60
CA LEU A 98 -7.12 -44.02 -30.88
C LEU A 98 -7.17 -44.20 -29.36
N ASP A 99 -8.13 -44.96 -28.81
CA ASP A 99 -8.23 -45.15 -27.37
C ASP A 99 -7.12 -46.06 -26.84
N LEU A 100 -6.14 -45.44 -26.19
CA LEU A 100 -4.98 -46.11 -25.62
C LEU A 100 -5.25 -46.70 -24.24
N LYS A 101 -6.41 -46.42 -23.62
CA LYS A 101 -6.73 -46.84 -22.24
C LYS A 101 -6.83 -48.35 -22.06
N GLN A 102 -7.17 -49.07 -23.13
CA GLN A 102 -7.21 -50.54 -23.08
C GLN A 102 -5.81 -51.17 -23.20
N LYS A 103 -4.85 -50.45 -23.75
CA LYS A 103 -3.51 -50.96 -24.08
C LYS A 103 -2.47 -50.64 -23.00
N PHE A 104 -2.58 -49.49 -22.34
CA PHE A 104 -1.59 -49.01 -21.39
C PHE A 104 -2.17 -48.83 -19.98
N ALA A 105 -1.30 -48.98 -18.97
CA ALA A 105 -1.64 -48.62 -17.60
C ALA A 105 -1.89 -47.11 -17.51
N TRP A 106 -2.74 -46.71 -16.56
CA TRP A 106 -3.08 -45.30 -16.35
C TRP A 106 -1.86 -44.42 -16.03
N THR A 107 -0.78 -45.01 -15.50
CA THR A 107 0.50 -44.33 -15.24
C THR A 107 1.15 -43.72 -16.48
N GLU A 108 0.88 -44.28 -17.67
CA GLU A 108 1.45 -43.81 -18.94
C GLU A 108 0.65 -42.62 -19.51
N THR A 109 -0.64 -42.51 -19.18
CA THR A 109 -1.51 -41.43 -19.67
C THR A 109 -1.66 -40.29 -18.66
N LEU A 110 -1.66 -40.60 -17.35
CA LEU A 110 -1.88 -39.68 -16.23
C LEU A 110 -3.11 -38.78 -16.39
N ASP A 111 -4.11 -39.23 -17.15
CA ASP A 111 -5.29 -38.45 -17.52
C ASP A 111 -6.38 -38.51 -16.43
N THR A 112 -6.99 -37.37 -16.13
CA THR A 112 -8.10 -37.29 -15.17
C THR A 112 -9.21 -36.38 -15.68
N CYS A 113 -10.36 -36.96 -16.01
CA CYS A 113 -11.53 -36.25 -16.54
C CYS A 113 -12.80 -36.50 -15.71
N LYS A 114 -12.66 -36.68 -14.39
CA LYS A 114 -13.78 -37.06 -13.51
C LYS A 114 -14.67 -35.89 -13.10
N VAL A 115 -14.11 -34.68 -13.02
CA VAL A 115 -14.81 -33.50 -12.53
C VAL A 115 -15.32 -32.69 -13.74
N PRO A 116 -16.65 -32.58 -13.92
CA PRO A 116 -17.22 -31.74 -14.97
C PRO A 116 -16.96 -30.26 -14.64
N LEU A 117 -16.81 -29.45 -15.69
CA LEU A 117 -16.63 -28.02 -15.55
C LEU A 117 -18.01 -27.34 -15.44
N GLU A 118 -18.32 -26.80 -14.27
CA GLU A 118 -19.54 -26.05 -14.03
C GLU A 118 -19.27 -24.54 -14.20
N LEU A 119 -19.75 -23.97 -15.31
CA LEU A 119 -19.68 -22.54 -15.60
C LEU A 119 -21.08 -21.93 -15.61
N SER A 120 -21.29 -20.88 -14.81
CA SER A 120 -22.55 -20.13 -14.81
C SER A 120 -22.61 -19.08 -15.94
N ASN A 121 -21.52 -18.33 -16.14
CA ASN A 121 -21.40 -17.36 -17.21
C ASN A 121 -19.99 -17.42 -17.80
N ALA A 122 -19.88 -17.67 -19.10
CA ALA A 122 -18.61 -17.80 -19.80
C ALA A 122 -17.86 -16.47 -19.97
N HIS A 123 -18.55 -15.32 -19.87
CA HIS A 123 -17.95 -13.99 -20.03
C HIS A 123 -17.44 -13.37 -18.73
N ASP A 124 -17.80 -13.94 -17.58
CA ASP A 124 -17.30 -13.51 -16.28
C ASP A 124 -15.96 -14.20 -16.00
N ASP A 125 -14.86 -13.48 -16.27
CA ASP A 125 -13.51 -14.02 -16.16
C ASP A 125 -13.19 -14.50 -14.75
N LEU A 126 -13.54 -13.73 -13.71
CA LEU A 126 -13.24 -14.11 -12.33
C LEU A 126 -13.93 -15.40 -11.92
N LYS A 127 -15.22 -15.58 -12.27
CA LYS A 127 -15.93 -16.82 -11.98
C LYS A 127 -15.42 -17.98 -12.81
N ARG A 128 -15.04 -17.73 -14.06
CA ARG A 128 -14.45 -18.72 -14.97
C ARG A 128 -13.10 -19.24 -14.46
N GLU A 129 -12.22 -18.35 -14.02
CA GLU A 129 -10.92 -18.71 -13.43
C GLU A 129 -11.09 -19.53 -12.15
N VAL A 130 -12.06 -19.19 -11.30
CA VAL A 130 -12.40 -19.98 -10.10
C VAL A 130 -12.91 -21.37 -10.47
N ALA A 131 -13.72 -21.49 -11.52
CA ALA A 131 -14.22 -22.79 -11.99
C ALA A 131 -13.06 -23.67 -12.52
N PHE A 132 -12.15 -23.10 -13.33
CA PHE A 132 -10.95 -23.80 -13.78
C PHE A 132 -10.05 -24.23 -12.62
N TYR A 133 -9.87 -23.35 -11.64
CA TYR A 133 -9.10 -23.68 -10.42
C TYR A 133 -9.74 -24.84 -9.64
N ASN A 134 -11.06 -24.84 -9.46
CA ASN A 134 -11.75 -25.90 -8.74
C ASN A 134 -11.71 -27.24 -9.48
N GLN A 135 -11.87 -27.20 -10.82
CA GLN A 135 -11.77 -28.40 -11.65
C GLN A 135 -10.36 -29.00 -11.59
N THR A 136 -9.32 -28.18 -11.77
CA THR A 136 -7.93 -28.64 -11.70
C THR A 136 -7.60 -29.18 -10.31
N LEU A 137 -8.05 -28.52 -9.23
CA LEU A 137 -7.86 -29.00 -7.87
C LEU A 137 -8.54 -30.37 -7.63
N GLY A 138 -9.76 -30.57 -8.16
CA GLY A 138 -10.46 -31.85 -8.09
C GLY A 138 -9.71 -32.96 -8.83
N SER A 139 -9.31 -32.69 -10.08
CA SER A 139 -8.52 -33.60 -10.91
C SER A 139 -7.18 -33.99 -10.26
N VAL A 140 -6.46 -33.03 -9.66
CA VAL A 140 -5.20 -33.28 -8.94
C VAL A 140 -5.41 -34.16 -7.70
N LYS A 141 -6.51 -33.98 -6.95
CA LYS A 141 -6.85 -34.86 -5.82
C LYS A 141 -7.11 -36.29 -6.27
N ASP A 142 -7.83 -36.46 -7.38
CA ASP A 142 -8.09 -37.76 -7.96
C ASP A 142 -6.82 -38.44 -8.46
N ALA A 143 -5.96 -37.71 -9.19
CA ALA A 143 -4.67 -38.22 -9.64
C ALA A 143 -3.80 -38.64 -8.45
N LYS A 144 -3.70 -37.79 -7.42
CA LYS A 144 -2.97 -38.08 -6.19
C LYS A 144 -3.48 -39.36 -5.51
N ALA A 145 -4.80 -39.56 -5.43
CA ALA A 145 -5.38 -40.75 -4.82
C ALA A 145 -5.02 -42.03 -5.59
N ARG A 146 -4.90 -41.96 -6.93
CA ARG A 146 -4.47 -43.10 -7.76
C ARG A 146 -2.96 -43.36 -7.62
N LEU A 147 -2.12 -42.33 -7.70
CA LEU A 147 -0.67 -42.45 -7.52
C LEU A 147 -0.31 -43.06 -6.16
N LEU A 148 -1.04 -42.70 -5.10
CA LEU A 148 -0.87 -43.30 -3.77
C LEU A 148 -1.23 -44.79 -3.74
N LYS A 149 -2.24 -45.24 -4.49
CA LYS A 149 -2.61 -46.67 -4.58
C LYS A 149 -1.53 -47.47 -5.29
N GLU A 150 -0.92 -46.89 -6.33
CA GLU A 150 0.15 -47.48 -7.12
C GLU A 150 1.54 -47.31 -6.47
N LYS A 151 1.62 -46.64 -5.32
CA LYS A 151 2.85 -46.37 -4.56
C LYS A 151 3.90 -45.57 -5.34
N LEU A 152 3.45 -44.67 -6.22
CA LEU A 152 4.32 -43.79 -7.00
C LEU A 152 4.62 -42.48 -6.25
N PRO A 153 5.89 -42.04 -6.20
CA PRO A 153 6.26 -40.76 -5.60
C PRO A 153 5.78 -39.60 -6.47
N TYR A 154 4.94 -38.72 -5.92
CA TYR A 154 4.39 -37.58 -6.66
C TYR A 154 4.91 -36.22 -6.19
N LYS A 155 5.48 -36.13 -4.98
CA LYS A 155 5.98 -34.87 -4.41
C LYS A 155 7.44 -34.68 -4.81
N ARG A 156 7.75 -33.53 -5.43
CA ARG A 156 9.13 -33.12 -5.66
C ARG A 156 9.85 -32.92 -4.32
N PRO A 157 10.97 -33.61 -4.06
CA PRO A 157 11.81 -33.35 -2.88
C PRO A 157 12.47 -31.96 -2.96
N ASP A 158 12.63 -31.30 -1.82
CA ASP A 158 13.24 -29.96 -1.76
C ASP A 158 14.75 -29.97 -2.13
N ASP A 159 15.40 -31.12 -1.96
CA ASP A 159 16.81 -31.36 -2.27
C ASP A 159 17.05 -31.84 -3.72
N TYR A 160 16.00 -31.94 -4.54
CA TYR A 160 16.12 -32.38 -5.93
C TYR A 160 16.25 -31.17 -6.87
N PHE A 161 17.49 -30.75 -7.14
CA PHE A 161 17.82 -29.65 -8.04
C PHE A 161 17.94 -30.12 -9.50
N ALA A 162 16.83 -30.04 -10.22
CA ALA A 162 16.76 -30.23 -11.67
C ALA A 162 16.33 -28.93 -12.35
N GLU A 163 16.55 -28.83 -13.66
CA GLU A 163 16.10 -27.68 -14.45
C GLU A 163 14.58 -27.49 -14.33
N MET A 164 14.17 -26.28 -13.98
CA MET A 164 12.75 -25.89 -13.85
C MET A 164 12.33 -25.09 -15.08
N LEU A 165 11.03 -25.10 -15.41
CA LEU A 165 10.46 -24.37 -16.55
C LEU A 165 10.84 -22.87 -16.58
N LYS A 166 11.00 -22.25 -15.41
CA LYS A 166 11.41 -20.85 -15.26
C LYS A 166 12.73 -20.79 -14.48
N SER A 167 13.67 -19.98 -14.96
CA SER A 167 14.96 -19.79 -14.31
C SER A 167 14.83 -19.05 -12.96
N ASP A 168 15.75 -19.31 -12.05
CA ASP A 168 15.80 -18.66 -10.74
C ASP A 168 15.94 -17.13 -10.86
N ALA A 169 16.70 -16.66 -11.86
CA ALA A 169 16.82 -15.24 -12.16
C ALA A 169 15.48 -14.61 -12.59
N HIS A 170 14.62 -15.35 -13.29
CA HIS A 170 13.27 -14.89 -13.59
C HIS A 170 12.39 -14.87 -12.33
N MET A 171 12.43 -15.91 -11.51
CA MET A 171 11.64 -15.98 -10.27
C MET A 171 12.07 -14.95 -9.23
N ALA A 172 13.36 -14.61 -9.15
CA ALA A 172 13.85 -13.51 -8.32
C ALA A 172 13.20 -12.17 -8.71
N ARG A 173 13.12 -11.87 -10.02
CA ARG A 173 12.45 -10.65 -10.51
C ARG A 173 10.96 -10.63 -10.18
N VAL A 174 10.27 -11.77 -10.27
CA VAL A 174 8.86 -11.87 -9.87
C VAL A 174 8.70 -11.60 -8.38
N LYS A 175 9.56 -12.20 -7.55
CA LYS A 175 9.57 -11.99 -6.10
C LYS A 175 9.84 -10.53 -5.72
N ASP A 176 10.78 -9.88 -6.39
CA ASP A 176 11.08 -8.46 -6.16
C ASP A 176 9.89 -7.55 -6.48
N LYS A 177 9.14 -7.85 -7.55
CA LYS A 177 7.89 -7.13 -7.89
C LYS A 177 6.83 -7.32 -6.81
N LEU A 178 6.61 -8.54 -6.33
CA LEU A 178 5.64 -8.81 -5.26
C LEU A 178 6.01 -8.07 -3.96
N ILE A 179 7.29 -8.08 -3.58
CA ILE A 179 7.79 -7.34 -2.41
C ILE A 179 7.60 -5.83 -2.60
N TYR A 180 7.85 -5.32 -3.81
CA TYR A 180 7.64 -3.92 -4.13
C TYR A 180 6.17 -3.50 -3.98
N GLU A 181 5.23 -4.29 -4.50
CA GLU A 181 3.79 -4.05 -4.38
C GLU A 181 3.32 -4.09 -2.92
N GLN A 182 3.77 -5.09 -2.16
CA GLN A 182 3.48 -5.17 -0.72
C GLN A 182 4.00 -3.94 0.04
N LYS A 183 5.23 -3.49 -0.25
CA LYS A 183 5.79 -2.26 0.34
C LYS A 183 4.99 -1.02 -0.05
N LYS A 184 4.53 -0.93 -1.30
CA LYS A 184 3.68 0.16 -1.78
C LYS A 184 2.36 0.21 -1.01
N ILE A 185 1.69 -0.93 -0.85
CA ILE A 185 0.43 -1.04 -0.09
C ILE A 185 0.66 -0.67 1.38
N ALA A 186 1.69 -1.23 2.01
CA ALA A 186 2.02 -0.95 3.41
C ALA A 186 2.33 0.54 3.65
N ALA A 187 3.07 1.19 2.74
CA ALA A 187 3.36 2.61 2.83
C ALA A 187 2.11 3.49 2.70
N VAL A 188 1.16 3.10 1.85
CA VAL A 188 -0.13 3.80 1.71
C VAL A 188 -0.97 3.62 2.96
N GLU A 189 -1.02 2.42 3.52
CA GLU A 189 -1.72 2.15 4.79
C GLU A 189 -1.11 2.90 5.96
N GLU A 190 0.22 2.91 6.08
CA GLU A 190 0.93 3.66 7.11
C GLU A 190 0.68 5.17 6.96
N ARG A 191 0.66 5.68 5.73
CA ARG A 191 0.30 7.08 5.47
C ARG A 191 -1.12 7.38 5.96
N LYS A 192 -2.12 6.55 5.61
CA LYS A 192 -3.51 6.70 6.08
C LYS A 192 -3.60 6.65 7.61
N LYS A 193 -2.94 5.68 8.24
CA LYS A 193 -2.86 5.55 9.71
C LYS A 193 -2.23 6.80 10.33
N SER A 194 -1.10 7.26 9.82
CA SER A 194 -0.42 8.46 10.33
C SER A 194 -1.27 9.73 10.21
N GLN A 195 -2.04 9.87 9.13
CA GLN A 195 -2.97 10.99 8.95
C GLN A 195 -4.14 10.92 9.95
N ALA A 196 -4.72 9.73 10.15
CA ALA A 196 -5.74 9.51 11.17
C ALA A 196 -5.23 9.82 12.58
N HIS A 197 -4.03 9.32 12.93
CA HIS A 197 -3.39 9.61 14.21
C HIS A 197 -3.14 11.11 14.41
N LYS A 198 -2.73 11.85 13.37
CA LYS A 198 -2.55 13.31 13.44
C LYS A 198 -3.87 14.04 13.71
N LYS A 199 -4.97 13.64 13.07
CA LYS A 199 -6.31 14.22 13.31
C LYS A 199 -6.75 13.99 14.76
N VAL A 200 -6.68 12.73 15.22
CA VAL A 200 -7.04 12.36 16.59
C VAL A 200 -6.15 13.06 17.62
N ALA A 201 -4.84 13.15 17.36
CA ALA A 201 -3.92 13.85 18.26
C ALA A 201 -4.28 15.34 18.41
N LYS A 202 -4.68 16.01 17.31
CA LYS A 202 -5.13 17.40 17.33
C LYS A 202 -6.44 17.57 18.11
N GLU A 203 -7.40 16.66 17.92
CA GLU A 203 -8.65 16.66 18.68
C GLU A 203 -8.41 16.43 20.17
N LEU A 204 -7.58 15.45 20.53
CA LEU A 204 -7.19 15.19 21.93
C LEU A 204 -6.50 16.39 22.56
N GLN A 205 -5.63 17.09 21.83
CA GLN A 205 -4.96 18.28 22.33
C GLN A 205 -5.97 19.43 22.59
N THR A 206 -6.94 19.62 21.70
CA THR A 206 -7.97 20.65 21.89
C THR A 206 -8.93 20.28 23.01
N GLN A 207 -9.35 19.00 23.12
CA GLN A 207 -10.17 18.49 24.23
C GLN A 207 -9.47 18.65 25.58
N LYS A 208 -8.19 18.26 25.70
CA LYS A 208 -7.41 18.46 26.93
C LYS A 208 -7.29 19.93 27.33
N THR A 209 -7.14 20.83 26.35
CA THR A 209 -7.08 22.27 26.64
C THR A 209 -8.44 22.79 27.12
N LYS A 210 -9.54 22.34 26.51
CA LYS A 210 -10.91 22.67 26.95
C LYS A 210 -11.19 22.12 28.35
N GLN A 211 -10.84 20.86 28.63
CA GLN A 211 -10.97 20.24 29.95
C GLN A 211 -10.20 21.02 31.01
N ARG A 212 -8.94 21.39 30.74
CA ARG A 212 -8.15 22.23 31.67
C ARG A 212 -8.77 23.61 31.91
N LEU A 213 -9.38 24.22 30.89
CA LEU A 213 -10.06 25.51 31.06
C LEU A 213 -11.34 25.35 31.88
N GLN A 214 -12.12 24.28 31.62
CA GLN A 214 -13.30 23.93 32.40
C GLN A 214 -12.94 23.67 33.86
N GLU A 215 -11.94 22.83 34.13
CA GLU A 215 -11.43 22.58 35.49
C GLU A 215 -11.04 23.89 36.20
N LYS A 216 -10.37 24.83 35.49
CA LYS A 216 -10.05 26.14 36.05
C LYS A 216 -11.30 26.97 36.36
N ASN A 217 -12.26 27.02 35.44
CA ASN A 217 -13.51 27.76 35.66
C ASN A 217 -14.30 27.16 36.83
N ASP A 218 -14.42 25.83 36.89
CA ASP A 218 -15.11 25.11 37.96
C ASP A 218 -14.43 25.40 39.32
N THR A 219 -13.09 25.43 39.38
CA THR A 219 -12.37 25.80 40.60
C THR A 219 -12.58 27.27 40.99
N LEU A 220 -12.61 28.19 40.02
CA LEU A 220 -12.88 29.61 40.28
C LEU A 220 -14.32 29.82 40.78
N ASP A 221 -15.29 29.12 40.22
CA ASP A 221 -16.68 29.21 40.64
C ASP A 221 -16.90 28.54 42.00
N ALA A 222 -16.21 27.44 42.31
CA ALA A 222 -16.17 26.86 43.66
C ALA A 222 -15.59 27.85 44.69
N VAL A 223 -14.51 28.57 44.35
CA VAL A 223 -13.92 29.62 45.20
C VAL A 223 -14.87 30.80 45.37
N LYS A 224 -15.56 31.25 44.31
CA LYS A 224 -16.58 32.31 44.41
C LYS A 224 -17.75 31.88 45.28
N GLN A 225 -18.23 30.65 45.14
CA GLN A 225 -19.29 30.09 45.99
C GLN A 225 -18.83 29.97 47.45
N TRP A 226 -17.59 29.58 47.71
CA TRP A 226 -17.00 29.60 49.05
C TRP A 226 -16.92 31.02 49.61
N LYS A 227 -16.40 32.00 48.85
CA LYS A 227 -16.37 33.42 49.25
C LYS A 227 -17.77 33.97 49.54
N LYS A 228 -18.77 33.66 48.70
CA LYS A 228 -20.15 34.09 48.89
C LYS A 228 -20.72 33.50 50.19
N ARG A 229 -20.51 32.20 50.45
CA ARG A 229 -20.92 31.52 51.70
C ARG A 229 -20.23 32.09 52.94
N LYS A 230 -18.93 32.38 52.87
CA LYS A 230 -18.18 33.05 53.94
C LYS A 230 -18.76 34.44 54.24
N ASN A 231 -19.07 35.23 53.20
CA ASN A 231 -19.60 36.57 53.38
C ASN A 231 -21.05 36.58 53.91
N THR A 232 -21.88 35.61 53.52
CA THR A 232 -23.24 35.44 54.08
C THR A 232 -23.24 34.91 55.51
N ASN A 233 -22.27 34.07 55.90
CA ASN A 233 -22.12 33.65 57.30
C ASN A 233 -21.55 34.77 58.19
N ASN A 234 -20.84 35.75 57.61
CA ASN A 234 -20.31 36.90 58.34
C ASN A 234 -21.35 38.01 58.58
N SER A 235 -22.56 37.93 57.99
CA SER A 235 -23.66 38.89 58.23
C SER A 235 -24.66 38.45 59.30
N GLY A 236 -24.48 37.26 59.90
CA GLY A 236 -25.16 36.84 61.11
C GLY A 236 -24.11 36.66 62.19
N GLY A 237 -24.04 37.56 63.16
CA GLY A 237 -22.98 37.63 64.17
C GLY A 237 -22.84 36.35 65.00
N THR A 238 -22.01 35.41 64.57
CA THR A 238 -21.38 34.41 65.43
C THR A 238 -20.00 34.10 64.85
N VAL A 239 -18.97 34.54 65.56
CA VAL A 239 -17.57 34.19 65.30
C VAL A 239 -17.45 32.68 65.50
N VAL A 240 -17.32 31.93 64.41
CA VAL A 240 -16.90 30.52 64.47
C VAL A 240 -15.44 30.51 64.02
N GLU A 241 -14.61 29.98 64.91
CA GLU A 241 -13.17 29.84 64.82
C GLU A 241 -12.69 29.21 63.50
N ASP A 242 -11.43 29.52 63.18
CA ASP A 242 -10.70 29.06 62.00
C ASP A 242 -10.93 27.58 61.68
N ASP A 243 -11.74 27.30 60.67
CA ASP A 243 -11.91 25.98 60.07
C ASP A 243 -11.23 25.96 58.69
N ASP A 244 -9.91 25.93 58.72
CA ASP A 244 -9.05 25.59 57.59
C ASP A 244 -9.26 24.13 57.11
N GLY A 245 -9.82 23.27 57.97
CA GLY A 245 -10.23 21.89 57.65
C GLY A 245 -11.45 21.77 56.71
N SER A 246 -12.39 22.70 56.73
CA SER A 246 -13.59 22.68 55.86
C SER A 246 -13.29 22.93 54.38
N PHE A 247 -12.28 23.74 54.08
CA PHE A 247 -11.82 23.94 52.71
C PHE A 247 -11.14 22.69 52.15
N ASP A 248 -10.29 22.03 52.95
CA ASP A 248 -9.65 20.77 52.59
C ASP A 248 -10.69 19.66 52.40
N LYS A 249 -11.69 19.56 53.30
CA LYS A 249 -12.78 18.57 53.22
C LYS A 249 -13.72 18.76 52.02
N MET A 250 -13.88 19.97 51.48
CA MET A 250 -14.68 20.22 50.27
C MET A 250 -13.86 20.01 48.98
N LEU A 251 -12.57 20.31 49.00
CA LEU A 251 -11.64 19.93 47.93
C LEU A 251 -11.50 18.40 47.86
N ASP A 252 -11.45 17.74 49.01
CA ASP A 252 -11.41 16.30 49.16
C ASP A 252 -12.78 15.64 48.91
N GLY A 253 -13.91 16.33 49.13
CA GLY A 253 -15.24 15.90 48.69
C GLY A 253 -15.41 15.90 47.16
N ALA A 254 -14.77 16.84 46.46
CA ALA A 254 -14.66 16.83 45.00
C ALA A 254 -13.58 15.85 44.49
N ALA A 255 -12.56 15.56 45.30
CA ALA A 255 -11.54 14.55 45.02
C ALA A 255 -11.99 13.11 45.39
N ASN A 256 -12.97 12.91 46.27
CA ASN A 256 -13.47 11.59 46.68
C ASN A 256 -14.35 10.90 45.61
N LYS A 257 -14.78 11.63 44.58
CA LYS A 257 -15.24 11.03 43.32
C LYS A 257 -14.09 10.44 42.47
N ARG A 258 -12.84 10.60 42.93
CA ARG A 258 -11.60 10.13 42.29
C ARG A 258 -10.94 9.00 43.08
N LYS A 259 -11.69 8.22 43.89
CA LYS A 259 -11.25 6.84 44.19
C LYS A 259 -11.34 6.02 42.91
N ARG A 260 -10.30 6.13 42.10
CA ARG A 260 -9.89 5.10 41.17
C ARG A 260 -8.95 4.19 41.96
N ASP A 261 -9.33 2.92 42.05
CA ASP A 261 -8.53 1.83 42.58
C ASP A 261 -7.06 1.90 42.14
N GLY A 262 -6.17 1.54 43.07
CA GLY A 262 -4.78 1.21 42.78
C GLY A 262 -3.77 2.20 43.38
N ASP A 263 -3.73 2.27 44.71
CA ASP A 263 -2.49 2.53 45.43
C ASP A 263 -1.58 1.31 45.23
N ASP A 264 -0.51 1.48 44.47
CA ASP A 264 0.66 0.64 44.59
C ASP A 264 1.89 1.56 44.54
N GLY A 265 2.57 1.62 45.67
CA GLY A 265 3.66 2.52 45.93
C GLY A 265 4.78 2.37 44.91
N ARG A 266 5.28 3.52 44.45
CA ARG A 266 6.68 3.64 44.03
C ARG A 266 7.09 5.10 44.01
N ASP A 267 7.58 5.49 45.19
CA ASP A 267 8.54 6.55 45.37
C ASP A 267 9.76 6.35 44.42
N ALA A 268 10.42 7.47 44.09
CA ALA A 268 11.58 7.57 43.20
C ALA A 268 11.35 7.38 41.68
N LYS A 269 10.92 8.45 41.00
CA LYS A 269 11.45 8.83 39.66
C LYS A 269 11.12 10.29 39.32
N ARG A 270 12.00 11.19 39.75
CA ARG A 270 12.10 12.54 39.15
C ARG A 270 12.21 12.36 37.62
N PRO A 271 11.43 13.07 36.79
CA PRO A 271 11.48 12.89 35.35
C PRO A 271 12.89 13.25 34.85
N LYS A 272 13.59 12.27 34.27
CA LYS A 272 14.90 12.48 33.62
C LYS A 272 14.77 13.61 32.62
N VAL A 273 15.54 14.68 32.83
CA VAL A 273 15.63 15.81 31.91
C VAL A 273 16.00 15.27 30.53
N ASN A 274 15.21 15.63 29.52
CA ASN A 274 15.39 15.14 28.16
C ASN A 274 16.69 15.74 27.58
N LYS A 275 17.76 14.95 27.53
CA LYS A 275 19.07 15.38 26.98
C LYS A 275 18.97 15.96 25.57
N LYS A 276 18.00 15.52 24.76
CA LYS A 276 17.76 16.13 23.43
C LYS A 276 17.27 17.57 23.54
N ARG A 277 16.49 17.89 24.56
CA ARG A 277 16.01 19.24 24.86
C ARG A 277 17.12 20.12 25.43
N GLU A 278 18.06 19.59 26.22
CA GLU A 278 19.24 20.35 26.67
C GLU A 278 20.17 20.70 25.52
N VAL A 279 20.44 19.77 24.60
CA VAL A 279 21.23 20.05 23.40
C VAL A 279 20.52 21.08 22.51
N ALA A 280 19.20 20.97 22.36
CA ALA A 280 18.42 21.95 21.63
C ALA A 280 18.42 23.32 22.32
N ASN A 281 18.32 23.38 23.65
CA ASN A 281 18.40 24.62 24.42
C ASN A 281 19.81 25.24 24.35
N LYS A 282 20.87 24.44 24.33
CA LYS A 282 22.24 24.92 24.11
C LYS A 282 22.43 25.48 22.70
N LYS A 283 21.85 24.82 21.69
CA LYS A 283 21.94 25.24 20.29
C LYS A 283 21.04 26.46 19.98
N TRP A 284 19.86 26.54 20.58
CA TRP A 284 18.79 27.46 20.18
C TRP A 284 18.29 28.39 21.29
N GLY A 285 18.78 28.29 22.53
CA GLY A 285 18.31 29.04 23.70
C GLY A 285 17.10 28.38 24.38
N SER A 286 17.02 28.49 25.71
CA SER A 286 15.89 27.98 26.49
C SER A 286 14.75 29.01 26.52
N GLY A 287 13.79 28.85 25.62
CA GLY A 287 12.68 29.79 25.46
C GLY A 287 12.88 30.65 24.23
N GLY A 288 11.88 30.66 23.34
CA GLY A 288 11.97 31.21 22.00
C GLY A 288 12.68 32.55 21.94
N LYS A 289 13.89 32.55 21.35
CA LYS A 289 14.70 33.73 21.07
C LYS A 289 13.82 34.83 20.47
N THR A 290 13.80 35.98 21.12
CA THR A 290 13.22 37.20 20.59
C THR A 290 13.83 37.46 19.21
N ARG A 291 13.02 37.98 18.28
CA ARG A 291 13.36 38.15 16.85
C ARG A 291 14.65 38.98 16.56
N ALA A 292 15.34 39.48 17.59
CA ALA A 292 16.55 40.28 17.49
C ALA A 292 17.86 39.46 17.33
N ASP A 293 17.91 38.21 17.80
CA ASP A 293 19.14 37.37 17.77
C ASP A 293 19.48 36.80 16.37
N LYS A 294 18.69 37.15 15.35
CA LYS A 294 18.92 36.78 13.94
C LYS A 294 19.44 37.94 13.09
N LYS A 295 19.98 38.99 13.70
CA LYS A 295 20.63 40.09 12.98
C LYS A 295 22.12 39.78 12.80
N ASN A 296 22.59 39.88 11.56
CA ASN A 296 24.01 39.78 11.25
C ASN A 296 24.74 40.97 11.89
N SER A 297 25.68 40.72 12.79
CA SER A 297 26.53 41.78 13.35
C SER A 297 27.65 42.10 12.36
N LYS A 298 28.19 43.33 12.36
CA LYS A 298 29.29 43.73 11.46
C LYS A 298 30.52 42.79 11.53
N LYS A 299 30.68 42.06 12.65
CA LYS A 299 31.73 41.04 12.85
C LYS A 299 31.37 39.67 12.23
N SER A 300 30.09 39.35 12.10
CA SER A 300 29.56 38.10 11.54
C SER A 300 29.41 38.12 10.01
N THR A 301 29.48 39.28 9.36
CA THR A 301 29.23 39.39 7.92
C THR A 301 30.34 38.79 7.05
N ASN A 302 31.58 38.75 7.57
CA ASN A 302 32.77 38.27 6.85
C ASN A 302 33.51 37.12 7.57
N ASP A 303 32.91 36.50 8.58
CA ASP A 303 33.55 35.39 9.29
C ASP A 303 33.33 34.05 8.55
N MET A 304 34.32 33.68 7.72
CA MET A 304 34.36 32.41 6.98
C MET A 304 35.17 31.32 7.70
N SER A 305 35.61 31.54 8.94
CA SER A 305 36.47 30.60 9.68
C SER A 305 35.80 29.24 9.97
N SER A 306 34.46 29.22 9.98
CA SER A 306 33.66 28.01 10.16
C SER A 306 33.46 27.20 8.86
N PHE A 307 33.82 27.74 7.70
CA PHE A 307 33.66 27.08 6.39
C PHE A 307 34.94 26.31 6.01
N SER A 308 35.02 25.04 6.43
CA SER A 308 36.11 24.15 6.02
C SER A 308 35.85 23.55 4.63
N ARG A 309 36.70 23.89 3.65
CA ARG A 309 36.67 23.33 2.28
C ARG A 309 37.01 21.83 2.24
N ALA A 310 37.71 21.31 3.26
CA ALA A 310 38.10 19.91 3.34
C ALA A 310 36.94 18.99 3.73
N ARG A 311 36.11 19.40 4.70
CA ARG A 311 34.95 18.59 5.17
C ARG A 311 33.74 18.64 4.23
N ASN A 312 33.58 19.73 3.48
CA ASN A 312 32.41 19.93 2.62
C ASN A 312 32.58 19.42 1.17
N ASN A 313 33.73 18.82 0.84
CA ASN A 313 34.01 18.23 -0.48
C ASN A 313 34.07 16.68 -0.48
N GLU A 314 33.85 16.00 0.66
CA GLU A 314 33.88 14.53 0.74
C GLU A 314 32.74 13.81 -0.03
N GLY A 315 31.76 14.54 -0.55
CA GLY A 315 30.65 13.99 -1.32
C GLY A 315 30.79 14.01 -2.86
N VAL A 316 31.87 14.59 -3.40
CA VAL A 316 32.03 14.76 -4.86
C VAL A 316 33.39 14.25 -5.31
N GLY A 317 33.45 12.97 -5.69
CA GLY A 317 34.48 12.46 -6.60
C GLY A 317 35.49 11.45 -6.03
N LYS A 318 35.01 10.26 -5.64
CA LYS A 318 35.77 9.01 -5.81
C LYS A 318 34.83 7.95 -6.41
N ARG A 319 34.64 8.03 -7.72
CA ARG A 319 34.21 6.87 -8.52
C ARG A 319 35.41 6.42 -9.32
N ASN A 320 35.66 5.12 -9.25
CA ASN A 320 36.78 4.42 -9.83
C ASN A 320 36.99 4.77 -11.31
N ALA A 321 38.27 4.85 -11.65
CA ALA A 321 38.79 5.15 -12.96
C ALA A 321 38.67 3.96 -13.92
N ALA A 322 38.23 4.23 -15.15
CA ALA A 322 38.56 3.54 -16.41
C ALA A 322 38.13 4.48 -17.58
N PRO A 323 38.77 4.44 -18.77
CA PRO A 323 39.52 5.61 -19.24
C PRO A 323 39.06 6.23 -20.57
N LYS A 324 39.61 7.42 -20.85
CA LYS A 324 39.80 8.09 -22.16
C LYS A 324 38.53 8.50 -22.94
N GLY A 325 38.20 9.80 -22.82
CA GLY A 325 37.41 10.53 -23.81
C GLY A 325 37.47 12.04 -23.58
N GLY A 326 38.10 12.77 -24.50
CA GLY A 326 38.08 14.22 -24.73
C GLY A 326 37.83 15.20 -23.56
N LYS A 327 38.87 15.93 -23.13
CA LYS A 327 38.76 17.10 -22.24
C LYS A 327 37.90 18.20 -22.90
N ARG A 328 36.62 18.28 -22.51
CA ARG A 328 35.77 19.44 -22.82
C ARG A 328 36.07 20.56 -21.79
N PRO A 329 36.53 21.75 -22.20
CA PRO A 329 36.80 22.84 -21.27
C PRO A 329 35.48 23.35 -20.67
N GLY A 330 35.47 23.54 -19.34
CA GLY A 330 34.29 23.87 -18.55
C GLY A 330 33.66 25.23 -18.86
N LYS A 331 32.44 25.42 -18.35
CA LYS A 331 31.50 26.53 -18.66
C LYS A 331 32.11 27.95 -18.58
N MET A 332 33.11 28.17 -17.72
CA MET A 332 33.83 29.46 -17.64
C MET A 332 34.77 29.75 -18.81
N ALA A 333 35.28 28.73 -19.51
CA ALA A 333 36.14 28.93 -20.67
C ALA A 333 35.34 29.34 -21.92
N ARG A 334 34.04 28.98 -21.99
CA ARG A 334 33.13 29.36 -23.10
C ARG A 334 32.72 30.83 -23.06
N SER A 335 32.64 31.46 -21.89
CA SER A 335 32.22 32.86 -21.81
C SER A 335 33.29 33.84 -22.29
N LYS A 336 34.58 33.45 -22.25
CA LYS A 336 35.68 34.30 -22.73
C LYS A 336 35.83 34.34 -24.26
N THR A 337 35.35 33.32 -24.98
CA THR A 337 35.46 33.28 -26.44
C THR A 337 34.40 34.12 -27.14
N ASN A 338 33.26 34.35 -26.49
CA ASN A 338 32.14 35.10 -27.09
C ASN A 338 32.31 36.63 -27.01
N GLN A 339 33.27 37.15 -26.23
CA GLN A 339 33.56 38.59 -26.13
C GLN A 339 34.60 39.09 -27.15
N LYS A 340 35.23 38.21 -27.94
CA LYS A 340 36.28 38.60 -28.91
C LYS A 340 35.83 38.70 -30.37
N ARG A 341 34.54 38.50 -30.67
CA ARG A 341 33.98 38.56 -32.04
C ARG A 341 33.04 39.75 -32.30
N GLY A 342 33.21 40.84 -31.56
CA GLY A 342 32.47 42.09 -31.77
C GLY A 342 33.42 43.29 -31.73
N ARG A 343 34.25 43.43 -32.76
CA ARG A 343 34.97 44.67 -33.10
C ARG A 343 35.63 44.55 -34.48
N LYS A 344 34.84 44.85 -35.52
CA LYS A 344 35.23 45.71 -36.63
C LYS A 344 33.95 46.29 -37.22
#